data_AF-A0A448XC02-F1
#
_entry.id   AF-A0A448XC02-F1
#
_cell.length_a   1.000
_cell.length_b   1.000
_cell.length_c   1.000
_cell.angle_alpha   90.00
_cell.angle_beta   90.00
_cell.angle_gamma   90.00
#
_symmetry.space_group_name_H-M   'P 1'
#
loop_
_entity.id
_entity.type
_entity.pdbx_description
1 polymer ?
#
loop_
_entity_poly.entity_id
_entity_poly.type
_entity_poly.pdbx_seq_one_letter_code
_entity_poly.pdbx_strand_id
1 'polypeptide(L)'
;MRHVDSSGEGIGPDWEMEVDNVAIVRKPISSGFLVSFLVDARGGMLQSRRLPEMRFFIPPNAATGPTRIICRLTRSDRVNLLPSINDGEGLASR
;
A
#
# COMPACT_ATOMS: atom_id res chain seq x y z
N MET A 1 39.31 -45.01 -24.50
CA MET A 1 38.55 -44.41 -23.38
C MET A 1 39.21 -43.11 -22.94
N ARG A 2 38.93 -41.99 -23.61
CA ARG A 2 38.72 -40.67 -23.00
C ARG A 2 38.20 -39.71 -24.09
N HIS A 3 37.26 -38.90 -23.65
CA HIS A 3 36.16 -38.34 -24.42
C HIS A 3 36.55 -37.03 -25.13
N VAL A 4 35.84 -36.80 -26.24
CA VAL A 4 35.83 -35.61 -27.08
C VAL A 4 35.25 -34.40 -26.33
N ASP A 5 35.86 -33.23 -26.49
CA ASP A 5 35.25 -31.95 -26.14
C ASP A 5 34.20 -31.57 -27.19
N SER A 6 32.98 -31.21 -26.76
CA SER A 6 31.97 -30.58 -27.62
C SER A 6 31.10 -29.65 -26.78
N SER A 7 31.08 -28.40 -27.20
CA SER A 7 30.25 -27.30 -26.72
C SER A 7 28.76 -27.56 -26.90
N GLY A 8 27.95 -27.13 -25.93
CA GLY A 8 26.48 -27.11 -26.02
C GLY A 8 25.84 -26.41 -24.83
N GLU A 9 25.23 -25.26 -25.09
CA GLU A 9 24.48 -24.41 -24.17
C GLU A 9 23.29 -25.13 -23.49
N GLY A 10 22.95 -24.69 -22.28
CA GLY A 10 21.77 -25.17 -21.56
C GLY A 10 21.49 -24.37 -20.29
N ILE A 11 21.21 -23.07 -20.46
CA ILE A 11 20.21 -22.25 -19.75
C ILE A 11 20.22 -22.35 -18.20
N GLY A 12 20.64 -21.25 -17.56
CA GLY A 12 20.85 -21.12 -16.11
C GLY A 12 19.60 -21.21 -15.22
N PRO A 13 19.76 -20.99 -13.90
CA PRO A 13 18.68 -21.10 -12.92
C PRO A 13 17.76 -19.87 -12.99
N ASP A 14 16.91 -19.79 -14.00
CA ASP A 14 16.09 -18.59 -14.28
C ASP A 14 14.73 -18.62 -13.56
N TRP A 15 14.73 -19.02 -12.29
CA TRP A 15 13.57 -18.88 -11.39
C TRP A 15 13.84 -17.98 -10.19
N GLU A 16 14.89 -17.15 -10.24
CA GLU A 16 14.87 -15.94 -9.42
C GLU A 16 13.74 -15.07 -9.97
N MET A 17 12.59 -15.08 -9.30
CA MET A 17 11.54 -14.08 -9.52
C MET A 17 12.18 -12.71 -9.27
N GLU A 18 12.67 -12.10 -10.35
CA GLU A 18 13.18 -10.75 -10.33
C GLU A 18 12.08 -9.87 -9.75
N VAL A 19 12.36 -9.25 -8.61
CA VAL A 19 11.38 -8.42 -7.93
C VAL A 19 11.29 -7.12 -8.73
N ASP A 20 10.39 -7.07 -9.71
CA ASP A 20 10.11 -5.95 -10.64
C ASP A 20 9.62 -4.65 -9.95
N ASN A 21 9.76 -4.55 -8.63
CA ASN A 21 9.41 -3.37 -7.87
C ASN A 21 10.46 -2.27 -8.09
N VAL A 22 10.47 -1.67 -9.29
CA VAL A 22 11.26 -0.48 -9.57
C VAL A 22 10.82 0.63 -8.64
N ALA A 23 11.74 1.17 -7.85
CA ALA A 23 11.47 2.33 -7.01
C ALA A 23 11.07 3.52 -7.90
N ILE A 24 9.79 3.88 -7.89
CA ILE A 24 9.31 5.04 -8.64
C ILE A 24 9.84 6.31 -7.94
N VAL A 25 10.96 6.83 -8.43
CA VAL A 25 11.53 8.12 -8.00
C VAL A 25 10.76 9.26 -8.68
N ARG A 26 9.49 9.42 -8.31
CA ARG A 26 8.69 10.59 -8.71
C ARG A 26 8.26 11.31 -7.46
N LYS A 27 8.27 12.65 -7.49
CA LYS A 27 7.72 13.47 -6.41
C LYS A 27 6.28 13.01 -6.18
N PRO A 28 5.93 12.46 -5.00
CA PRO A 28 4.59 11.96 -4.75
C PRO A 28 3.59 13.08 -5.01
N ILE A 29 2.53 12.80 -5.77
CA ILE A 29 1.42 13.75 -5.89
C ILE A 29 0.91 13.96 -4.47
N SER A 30 1.16 15.14 -3.89
CA SER A 30 0.74 15.48 -2.52
C SER A 30 -0.76 15.69 -2.50
N SER A 31 -1.51 14.59 -2.52
CA SER A 31 -2.96 14.54 -2.68
C SER A 31 -3.70 14.52 -1.33
N GLY A 32 -3.04 14.93 -0.25
CA GLY A 32 -3.66 14.95 1.08
C GLY A 32 -3.72 13.59 1.79
N PHE A 33 -3.34 12.50 1.12
CA PHE A 33 -3.44 11.15 1.68
C PHE A 33 -2.47 10.89 2.84
N LEU A 34 -3.01 10.28 3.89
CA LEU A 34 -2.25 9.66 4.98
C LEU A 34 -1.66 8.34 4.50
N VAL A 35 -2.47 7.55 3.78
CA VAL A 35 -2.09 6.33 3.07
C VAL A 35 -2.85 6.20 1.75
N SER A 36 -2.23 5.53 0.77
CA SER A 36 -2.86 5.08 -0.46
C SER A 36 -2.12 3.82 -0.95
N PHE A 37 -2.77 2.66 -0.90
CA PHE A 37 -2.14 1.39 -1.30
C PHE A 37 -3.18 0.37 -1.79
N LEU A 38 -2.71 -0.60 -2.57
CA LEU A 38 -3.53 -1.74 -2.98
C LEU A 38 -3.33 -2.88 -1.98
N VAL A 39 -4.42 -3.56 -1.64
CA VAL A 39 -4.44 -4.75 -0.81
C VAL A 39 -5.23 -5.85 -1.52
N ASP A 40 -4.91 -7.11 -1.24
CA ASP A 40 -5.64 -8.28 -1.73
C ASP A 40 -6.09 -9.16 -0.55
N ALA A 41 -6.54 -10.39 -0.84
CA ALA A 41 -7.03 -11.34 0.15
C ALA A 41 -6.00 -11.69 1.24
N ARG A 42 -4.70 -11.44 1.05
CA ARG A 42 -3.70 -11.65 2.10
C ARG A 42 -3.83 -10.64 3.24
N GLY A 43 -4.44 -9.49 2.98
CA GLY A 43 -4.47 -8.35 3.90
C GLY A 43 -3.14 -7.59 3.94
N GLY A 44 -2.88 -6.89 5.03
CA GLY A 44 -1.64 -6.13 5.18
C GLY A 44 -1.64 -5.14 6.33
N MET A 45 -0.47 -4.55 6.57
CA MET A 45 -0.28 -3.48 7.56
C MET A 45 0.39 -2.29 6.87
N LEU A 46 -0.12 -1.09 7.11
CA LEU A 46 0.51 0.12 6.62
C LEU A 46 0.55 1.21 7.70
N GLN A 47 1.69 1.87 7.82
CA GLN A 47 1.84 3.06 8.65
C GLN A 47 1.62 4.31 7.80
N SER A 48 0.85 5.26 8.33
CA SER A 48 0.68 6.57 7.69
C SER A 48 2.01 7.33 7.66
N ARG A 49 2.33 7.94 6.52
CA ARG A 49 3.53 8.78 6.38
C ARG A 49 3.38 10.14 7.06
N ARG A 50 2.14 10.62 7.22
CA ARG A 50 1.85 11.99 7.70
C ARG A 50 1.38 12.05 9.15
N LEU A 51 0.86 10.93 9.67
CA LEU A 51 0.43 10.79 11.05
C LEU A 51 1.05 9.50 11.62
N PRO A 52 2.28 9.57 12.17
CA PRO A 52 3.06 8.39 12.54
C PRO A 52 2.35 7.43 13.51
N GLU A 53 1.50 7.97 14.37
CA GLU A 53 0.70 7.21 15.34
C GLU A 53 -0.41 6.37 14.68
N MET A 54 -0.75 6.64 13.42
CA MET A 54 -1.84 5.95 12.74
C MET A 54 -1.36 4.76 11.90
N ARG A 55 -1.94 3.61 12.19
CA ARG A 55 -1.66 2.33 11.53
C ARG A 55 -2.96 1.74 10.97
N PHE A 56 -2.85 1.15 9.78
CA PHE A 56 -3.94 0.51 9.06
C PHE A 56 -3.67 -1.00 9.03
N PHE A 57 -4.50 -1.76 9.73
CA PHE A 57 -4.44 -3.21 9.73
C PHE A 57 -5.62 -3.77 8.94
N ILE A 58 -5.31 -4.52 7.88
CA ILE A 58 -6.29 -5.20 7.05
C ILE A 58 -6.12 -6.69 7.34
N PRO A 59 -7.11 -7.32 7.99
CA PRO A 59 -7.06 -8.75 8.26
C PRO A 59 -6.99 -9.59 6.96
N PRO A 60 -6.43 -10.80 7.02
CA PRO A 60 -6.56 -11.76 5.93
C PRO A 60 -8.02 -12.00 5.55
N ASN A 61 -8.28 -12.12 4.25
CA ASN A 61 -9.57 -12.33 3.60
C ASN A 61 -10.60 -11.20 3.77
N ALA A 62 -10.21 -10.04 4.32
CA ALA A 62 -11.11 -8.88 4.42
C ALA A 62 -11.45 -8.27 3.04
N ALA A 63 -10.57 -8.44 2.05
CA ALA A 63 -10.80 -8.00 0.67
C ALA A 63 -11.01 -9.22 -0.24
N THR A 64 -12.10 -9.23 -1.01
CA THR A 64 -12.44 -10.30 -1.96
C THR A 64 -11.73 -10.18 -3.31
N GLY A 65 -11.01 -9.07 -3.53
CA GLY A 65 -10.21 -8.80 -4.71
C GLY A 65 -9.31 -7.59 -4.53
N PRO A 66 -8.48 -7.24 -5.53
CA PRO A 66 -7.56 -6.09 -5.45
C PRO A 66 -8.30 -4.79 -5.13
N THR A 67 -8.09 -4.27 -3.93
CA THR A 67 -8.82 -3.12 -3.38
C THR A 67 -7.86 -1.99 -3.06
N ARG A 68 -8.18 -0.77 -3.48
CA ARG A 68 -7.39 0.41 -3.14
C ARG A 68 -7.88 1.04 -1.85
N ILE A 69 -7.06 0.99 -0.81
CA ILE A 69 -7.29 1.65 0.46
C ILE A 69 -6.73 3.06 0.40
N ILE A 70 -7.55 4.04 0.77
CA ILE A 70 -7.21 5.46 0.76
C ILE A 70 -7.68 6.07 2.07
N CYS A 71 -6.82 6.83 2.75
CA CYS A 71 -7.21 7.62 3.92
C CYS A 71 -6.69 9.05 3.83
N ARG A 72 -7.50 10.04 4.24
CA ARG A 72 -7.19 11.47 4.33
C ARG A 72 -7.76 12.04 5.61
N LEU A 73 -7.09 13.03 6.19
CA LEU A 73 -7.72 13.95 7.14
C LEU A 73 -8.44 15.03 6.33
N THR A 74 -9.75 15.15 6.51
CA THR A 74 -10.52 16.18 5.80
C THR A 74 -10.37 17.51 6.55
N ARG A 75 -10.13 18.60 5.83
CA ARG A 75 -10.09 19.92 6.45
C ARG A 75 -11.53 20.41 6.67
N SER A 76 -11.78 21.11 7.77
CA SER A 76 -13.11 21.61 8.14
C SER A 76 -13.75 22.50 7.06
N ASP A 77 -12.94 23.25 6.31
CA ASP A 77 -13.38 24.08 5.17
C ASP A 77 -13.95 23.28 3.98
N ARG A 78 -13.78 21.96 3.98
CA ARG A 78 -14.17 21.06 2.88
C ARG A 78 -15.25 20.06 3.28
N VAL A 79 -15.84 20.21 4.47
CA VAL A 79 -16.91 19.36 4.95
C VAL A 79 -18.23 20.11 4.79
N ASN A 80 -19.01 19.75 3.78
CA ASN A 80 -20.30 20.41 3.48
C ASN A 80 -21.35 20.17 4.59
N LEU A 81 -21.19 19.13 5.39
CA LEU A 81 -22.09 18.78 6.49
C LEU A 81 -21.27 18.26 7.66
N LEU A 82 -21.18 19.07 8.73
CA LEU A 82 -20.61 18.61 9.99
C LEU A 82 -21.59 17.62 10.66
N PRO A 83 -21.09 16.59 11.36
CA PRO A 83 -21.95 15.78 12.22
C PRO A 83 -22.69 16.68 13.21
N SER A 84 -23.95 16.34 13.54
CA SER A 84 -24.65 16.99 14.65
C SER A 84 -23.94 16.65 15.95
N ILE A 85 -23.48 17.67 16.68
CA ILE A 85 -22.78 17.54 17.95
C ILE A 85 -23.72 18.05 19.04
N ASN A 86 -23.97 17.24 20.07
CA ASN A 86 -24.78 17.66 21.21
C ASN A 86 -23.96 18.48 22.20
N ASP A 87 -24.63 19.10 23.19
CA ASP A 87 -23.96 19.82 24.26
C ASP A 87 -22.99 18.90 25.03
N GLY A 88 -21.71 19.28 25.05
CA GLY A 88 -20.63 18.51 25.69
C GLY A 88 -19.89 17.52 24.79
N GLU A 89 -20.31 17.36 23.53
CA GLU A 89 -19.61 16.52 22.56
C GLU A 89 -18.59 17.31 21.72
N GLY A 90 -17.64 16.60 21.09
CA GLY A 90 -16.64 17.21 20.22
C GLY A 90 -15.89 16.20 19.36
N LEU A 91 -15.31 16.67 18.25
CA LEU A 91 -14.49 15.83 17.38
C LEU A 91 -13.08 15.70 17.95
N ALA A 92 -12.67 14.48 18.30
CA ALA A 92 -11.32 14.20 18.79
C ALA A 92 -10.28 14.10 17.65
N SER A 93 -10.70 13.73 16.44
CA SER A 93 -9.86 13.65 15.23
C SER A 93 -10.61 14.22 14.02
N ARG A 94 -9.87 14.53 12.97
CA ARG A 94 -10.39 14.84 11.63
C ARG A 94 -10.51 13.60 10.75
#